data_AF-A0A8A7KDP6-F1
#
_entry.id   AF-A0A8A7KDP6-F1
#
_cell.length_a   1.000
_cell.length_b   1.000
_cell.length_c   1.000
_cell.angle_alpha   90.00
_cell.angle_beta   90.00
_cell.angle_gamma   90.00
#
_symmetry.space_group_name_H-M   'P 1'
#
loop_
_entity.id
_entity.type
_entity.pdbx_description
1 polymer ?
#
loop_
_entity_poly.entity_id
_entity_poly.type
_entity_poly.pdbx_seq_one_letter_code
_entity_poly.pdbx_strand_id
1 'polypeptide(L)'
;MLNKIGLRWCISIIITLFIMIILSIVSYTTYNYTIHMVQGEISDKIRITKEAQKNSLNMTLNNLKTEVENFTLNDKVKTHAMFFAYTDEENLAEELSSNTAYRVEPVSQELQAHVNASSADYTYITSTWGTVLADSGYVKDKDFDKYIGVKLTEKEYKVATAADVFQYNNNYIQQQAPVYNGRDEIIAYYVMGVDLAYYGKM
;
A
#
# COMPACT_ATOMS: atom_id res chain seq x y z
N MET A 1 -82.20 31.91 -6.71
CA MET A 1 -81.10 31.72 -5.73
C MET A 1 -80.11 30.62 -6.12
N LEU A 2 -80.52 29.56 -6.84
CA LEU A 2 -79.65 28.47 -7.31
C LEU A 2 -78.47 28.91 -8.21
N ASN A 3 -78.64 29.88 -9.11
CA ASN A 3 -77.55 30.38 -9.96
C ASN A 3 -76.39 31.05 -9.20
N LYS A 4 -76.65 31.68 -8.04
CA LYS A 4 -75.57 32.29 -7.23
C LYS A 4 -74.74 31.24 -6.47
N ILE A 5 -75.34 30.08 -6.16
CA ILE A 5 -74.67 28.98 -5.47
C ILE A 5 -73.77 28.22 -6.46
N GLY A 6 -74.26 27.92 -7.66
CA GLY A 6 -73.47 27.28 -8.72
C GLY A 6 -72.28 28.13 -9.19
N LEU A 7 -72.45 29.45 -9.32
CA LEU A 7 -71.37 30.36 -9.72
C LEU A 7 -70.24 30.41 -8.67
N ARG A 8 -70.59 30.46 -7.38
CA ARG A 8 -69.61 30.42 -6.28
C ARG A 8 -68.84 29.10 -6.22
N TRP A 9 -69.52 27.99 -6.48
CA TRP A 9 -68.90 26.66 -6.53
C TRP A 9 -67.93 26.51 -7.71
N CYS A 10 -68.31 27.02 -8.88
CA CYS A 10 -67.46 27.01 -10.08
C CYS A 10 -66.21 27.89 -9.90
N ILE A 11 -66.35 29.08 -9.32
CA ILE A 11 -65.22 29.96 -8.99
C ILE A 11 -64.28 29.30 -7.96
N SER A 12 -64.82 28.62 -6.95
CA SER A 12 -64.01 27.92 -5.94
C SER A 12 -63.18 26.79 -6.57
N ILE A 13 -63.77 25.99 -7.47
CA ILE A 13 -63.06 24.92 -8.19
C ILE A 13 -61.89 25.49 -9.01
N ILE A 14 -62.11 26.59 -9.73
CA ILE A 14 -61.08 27.24 -10.56
C ILE A 14 -59.92 27.74 -9.69
N ILE A 15 -60.22 28.34 -8.54
CA ILE A 15 -59.20 28.80 -7.59
C ILE A 15 -58.41 27.62 -7.02
N THR A 16 -59.08 26.54 -6.60
CA THR A 16 -58.42 25.33 -6.10
C THR A 16 -57.52 24.70 -7.16
N LEU A 17 -57.96 24.66 -8.42
CA LEU A 17 -57.16 24.16 -9.54
C LEU A 17 -55.89 25.01 -9.73
N PHE A 18 -56.02 26.34 -9.68
CA PHE A 18 -54.88 27.26 -9.77
C PHE A 18 -53.87 27.05 -8.64
N ILE A 19 -54.35 26.90 -7.40
CA ILE A 19 -53.50 26.62 -6.24
C ILE A 19 -52.78 25.28 -6.42
N MET A 20 -53.47 24.26 -6.94
CA MET A 20 -52.91 22.93 -7.17
C MET A 20 -51.79 22.96 -8.24
N ILE A 21 -51.96 23.77 -9.29
CA ILE A 21 -50.93 23.99 -10.32
C ILE A 21 -49.70 24.70 -9.71
N ILE A 22 -49.91 25.77 -8.93
CA ILE A 22 -48.81 26.51 -8.29
C ILE A 22 -48.04 25.60 -7.33
N LEU A 23 -48.74 24.83 -6.50
CA LEU A 23 -48.12 23.87 -5.59
C LEU A 23 -47.32 22.79 -6.32
N SER A 24 -47.82 22.32 -7.47
CA SER A 24 -47.11 21.35 -8.31
C SER A 24 -45.81 21.91 -8.87
N ILE A 25 -45.82 23.17 -9.34
CA ILE A 25 -44.63 23.86 -9.85
C ILE A 25 -43.60 24.07 -8.74
N VAL A 26 -44.03 24.53 -7.57
CA VAL A 26 -43.15 24.74 -6.41
C VAL A 26 -42.56 23.41 -5.93
N SER A 27 -43.36 22.35 -5.88
CA SER A 27 -42.92 21.02 -5.47
C SER A 27 -41.90 20.45 -6.46
N TYR A 28 -42.17 20.55 -7.77
CA TYR A 28 -41.24 20.12 -8.82
C TYR A 28 -39.92 20.89 -8.80
N THR A 29 -39.99 22.22 -8.65
CA THR A 29 -38.80 23.08 -8.60
C THR A 29 -37.96 22.78 -7.37
N THR A 30 -38.60 22.66 -6.20
CA THR A 30 -37.92 22.28 -4.95
C THR A 30 -37.26 20.91 -5.09
N TYR A 31 -37.99 19.92 -5.63
CA TYR A 31 -37.47 18.56 -5.81
C TYR A 31 -36.21 18.53 -6.69
N ASN A 32 -36.24 19.20 -7.85
CA ASN A 32 -35.08 19.26 -8.75
C ASN A 32 -33.91 20.01 -8.14
N TYR A 33 -34.17 21.12 -7.44
CA TYR A 33 -33.13 21.88 -6.76
C TYR A 33 -32.46 21.04 -5.65
N THR A 34 -33.27 20.35 -4.83
CA THR A 34 -32.77 19.45 -3.78
C THR A 34 -31.96 18.29 -4.37
N ILE A 35 -32.40 17.67 -5.47
CA ILE A 35 -31.65 16.60 -6.13
C ILE A 35 -30.29 17.07 -6.63
N HIS A 36 -30.24 18.21 -7.34
CA HIS A 36 -28.97 18.73 -7.85
C HIS A 36 -28.01 19.12 -6.73
N MET A 37 -28.53 19.72 -5.65
CA MET A 37 -27.74 20.05 -4.46
C MET A 37 -27.17 18.78 -3.80
N VAL A 38 -28.01 17.76 -3.58
CA VAL A 38 -27.59 16.49 -2.97
C VAL A 38 -26.58 15.75 -3.85
N GLN A 39 -26.79 15.70 -5.17
CA GLN A 39 -25.84 15.09 -6.11
C GLN A 39 -24.50 15.81 -6.13
N GLY A 40 -24.51 17.16 -6.07
CA GLY A 40 -23.31 17.98 -5.96
C GLY A 40 -22.54 17.69 -4.67
N GLU A 41 -23.23 17.73 -3.52
CA GLU A 41 -22.61 17.43 -2.22
C GLU A 41 -22.04 16.01 -2.14
N ILE A 42 -22.75 15.02 -2.69
CA ILE A 42 -22.26 13.63 -2.76
C ILE A 42 -21.00 13.57 -3.63
N SER A 43 -21.01 14.19 -4.81
CA SER A 43 -19.86 14.18 -5.72
C SER A 43 -18.64 14.87 -5.13
N ASP A 44 -18.83 16.01 -4.46
CA ASP A 44 -17.75 16.71 -3.78
C ASP A 44 -17.21 15.92 -2.58
N LYS A 45 -18.08 15.30 -1.77
CA LYS A 45 -17.64 14.42 -0.69
C LYS A 45 -16.85 13.22 -1.22
N ILE A 46 -17.33 12.56 -2.28
CA ILE A 46 -16.60 11.44 -2.92
C ILE A 46 -15.23 11.91 -3.40
N ARG A 47 -15.14 13.06 -4.06
CA ARG A 47 -13.88 13.62 -4.55
C ARG A 47 -12.91 13.91 -3.41
N ILE A 48 -13.38 14.60 -2.36
CA ILE A 48 -12.57 14.93 -1.18
C ILE A 48 -12.09 13.65 -0.49
N THR A 49 -12.97 12.67 -0.28
CA THR A 49 -12.59 11.38 0.31
C THR A 49 -11.56 10.65 -0.53
N LYS A 50 -11.73 10.61 -1.86
CA LYS A 50 -10.78 9.97 -2.77
C LYS A 50 -9.41 10.66 -2.76
N GLU A 51 -9.39 11.98 -2.75
CA GLU A 51 -8.14 12.76 -2.66
C GLU A 51 -7.44 12.53 -1.31
N ALA A 52 -8.19 12.51 -0.21
CA ALA A 52 -7.67 12.19 1.11
C ALA A 52 -7.08 10.78 1.18
N GLN A 53 -7.78 9.78 0.65
CA GLN A 53 -7.29 8.39 0.57
C GLN A 53 -6.02 8.29 -0.28
N LYS A 54 -5.99 8.94 -1.45
CA LYS A 54 -4.80 8.98 -2.31
C LYS A 54 -3.61 9.63 -1.60
N ASN A 55 -3.84 10.74 -0.91
CA ASN A 55 -2.78 11.43 -0.17
C ASN A 55 -2.26 10.58 1.00
N SER A 56 -3.16 9.90 1.72
CA SER A 56 -2.80 8.97 2.79
C SER A 56 -1.95 7.81 2.26
N LEU A 57 -2.39 7.18 1.15
CA LEU A 57 -1.63 6.10 0.51
C LEU A 57 -0.24 6.57 0.05
N ASN A 58 -0.16 7.73 -0.60
CA ASN A 58 1.11 8.29 -1.03
C ASN A 58 2.05 8.59 0.16
N MET A 59 1.50 9.09 1.27
CA MET A 59 2.28 9.31 2.49
C MET A 59 2.82 7.99 3.04
N THR A 60 2.01 6.94 3.12
CA THR A 60 2.50 5.66 3.63
C THR A 60 3.52 5.01 2.70
N LEU A 61 3.32 5.06 1.38
CA LEU A 61 4.31 4.57 0.42
C LEU A 61 5.64 5.34 0.52
N ASN A 62 5.60 6.65 0.73
CA ASN A 62 6.79 7.47 0.93
C ASN A 62 7.48 7.16 2.26
N ASN A 63 6.71 6.93 3.32
CA ASN A 63 7.26 6.52 4.62
C ASN A 63 7.94 5.15 4.50
N LEU A 64 7.30 4.21 3.81
CA LEU A 64 7.83 2.88 3.54
C LEU A 64 9.15 2.95 2.76
N LYS A 65 9.18 3.76 1.69
CA LYS A 65 10.40 4.02 0.93
C LYS A 65 11.51 4.60 1.81
N THR A 66 11.19 5.61 2.61
CA THR A 66 12.16 6.26 3.51
C THR A 66 12.69 5.29 4.56
N GLU A 67 11.83 4.43 5.10
CA GLU A 67 12.20 3.40 6.07
C GLU A 67 13.14 2.37 5.44
N VAL A 68 12.84 1.89 4.23
CA VAL A 68 13.70 0.98 3.47
C VAL A 68 15.06 1.61 3.18
N GLU A 69 15.09 2.85 2.69
CA GLU A 69 16.33 3.59 2.42
C GLU A 69 17.17 3.78 3.71
N ASN A 70 16.54 4.15 4.82
CA ASN A 70 17.22 4.32 6.10
C ASN A 70 17.75 3.00 6.65
N PHE A 71 17.02 1.90 6.50
CA PHE A 71 17.43 0.61 7.03
C PHE A 71 18.65 0.04 6.29
N THR A 72 18.84 0.40 5.01
CA THR A 72 20.09 0.08 4.29
C THR A 72 21.33 0.71 4.93
N LEU A 73 21.15 1.74 5.77
CA LEU A 73 22.25 2.40 6.46
C LEU A 73 22.74 1.64 7.70
N ASN A 74 21.98 0.64 8.19
CA ASN A 74 22.33 -0.16 9.35
C ASN A 74 23.68 -0.89 9.15
N ASP A 75 24.59 -0.74 10.11
CA ASP A 75 25.94 -1.29 10.02
C ASP A 75 25.96 -2.81 9.90
N LYS A 76 25.04 -3.53 10.56
CA LYS A 76 24.96 -4.99 10.45
C LYS A 76 24.53 -5.41 9.05
N VAL A 77 23.53 -4.73 8.49
CA VAL A 77 23.03 -4.96 7.12
C VAL A 77 24.16 -4.72 6.11
N LYS A 78 24.84 -3.57 6.21
CA LYS A 78 25.97 -3.22 5.34
C LYS A 78 27.13 -4.20 5.46
N THR A 79 27.53 -4.52 6.69
CA THR A 79 28.67 -5.43 6.95
C THR A 79 28.38 -6.82 6.42
N HIS A 80 27.13 -7.29 6.57
CA HIS A 80 26.69 -8.57 6.00
C HIS A 80 26.71 -8.56 4.48
N ALA A 81 26.10 -7.55 3.86
CA ALA A 81 26.11 -7.39 2.41
C ALA A 81 27.54 -7.34 1.86
N MET A 82 28.41 -6.54 2.48
CA MET A 82 29.82 -6.39 2.08
C MET A 82 30.59 -7.71 2.15
N PHE A 83 30.30 -8.56 3.14
CA PHE A 83 30.98 -9.86 3.29
C PHE A 83 30.75 -10.77 2.08
N PHE A 84 29.52 -10.79 1.55
CA PHE A 84 29.13 -11.64 0.41
C PHE A 84 29.22 -10.92 -0.94
N ALA A 85 29.47 -9.61 -0.97
CA ALA A 85 29.46 -8.79 -2.18
C ALA A 85 30.46 -9.26 -3.25
N TYR A 86 31.57 -9.85 -2.82
CA TYR A 86 32.67 -10.30 -3.67
C TYR A 86 32.79 -11.82 -3.75
N THR A 87 31.79 -12.55 -3.23
CA THR A 87 31.70 -14.00 -3.40
C THR A 87 31.08 -14.30 -4.76
N ASP A 88 31.72 -15.17 -5.54
CA ASP A 88 31.19 -15.62 -6.82
C ASP A 88 29.81 -16.28 -6.64
N GLU A 89 28.89 -16.02 -7.58
CA GLU A 89 27.52 -16.53 -7.51
C GLU A 89 27.46 -18.06 -7.32
N GLU A 90 28.34 -18.80 -7.99
CA GLU A 90 28.41 -20.27 -7.92
C GLU A 90 28.76 -20.79 -6.51
N ASN A 91 29.55 -20.02 -5.76
CA ASN A 91 30.02 -20.40 -4.42
C ASN A 91 29.18 -19.77 -3.30
N LEU A 92 28.29 -18.83 -3.63
CA LEU A 92 27.56 -18.03 -2.65
C LEU A 92 26.65 -18.86 -1.75
N ALA A 93 25.98 -19.89 -2.28
CA ALA A 93 25.12 -20.76 -1.48
C ALA A 93 25.93 -21.59 -0.46
N GLU A 94 27.09 -22.11 -0.85
CA GLU A 94 28.00 -22.84 0.03
C GLU A 94 28.56 -21.91 1.12
N GLU A 95 28.99 -20.70 0.75
CA GLU A 95 29.51 -19.70 1.69
C GLU A 95 28.43 -19.24 2.68
N LEU A 96 27.18 -19.09 2.24
CA LEU A 96 26.05 -18.77 3.12
C LEU A 96 25.77 -19.92 4.10
N SER A 97 25.77 -21.16 3.62
CA SER A 97 25.53 -22.34 4.46
C SER A 97 26.63 -22.49 5.52
N SER A 98 27.90 -22.38 5.13
CA SER A 98 29.05 -22.48 6.05
C SER A 98 29.09 -21.36 7.10
N ASN A 99 28.57 -20.18 6.77
CA ASN A 99 28.52 -19.01 7.66
C ASN A 99 27.15 -18.77 8.31
N THR A 100 26.22 -19.73 8.24
CA THR A 100 24.82 -19.50 8.65
C THR A 100 24.70 -19.06 10.11
N ALA A 101 25.26 -19.83 11.04
CA ALA A 101 25.13 -19.55 12.48
C ALA A 101 25.82 -18.24 12.92
N TYR A 102 26.91 -17.86 12.24
CA TYR A 102 27.76 -16.74 12.66
C TYR A 102 27.47 -15.42 11.96
N ARG A 103 26.84 -15.45 10.77
CA ARG A 103 26.60 -14.25 9.95
C ARG A 103 25.15 -14.11 9.51
N VAL A 104 24.59 -15.16 8.90
CA VAL A 104 23.22 -15.11 8.37
C VAL A 104 22.20 -15.00 9.49
N GLU A 105 22.31 -15.82 10.53
CA GLU A 105 21.34 -15.85 11.61
C GLU A 105 21.27 -14.54 12.42
N PRO A 106 22.38 -13.93 12.87
CA PRO A 106 22.33 -12.65 13.57
C PRO A 106 21.68 -11.53 12.75
N VAL A 107 21.90 -11.50 11.45
CA VAL A 107 21.32 -10.49 10.56
C VAL A 107 19.85 -10.80 10.29
N SER A 108 19.49 -12.07 10.13
CA SER A 108 18.09 -12.50 10.04
C SER A 108 17.29 -12.14 11.30
N GLN A 109 17.91 -12.23 12.49
CA GLN A 109 17.31 -11.76 13.74
C GLN A 109 17.13 -10.24 13.78
N GLU A 110 18.09 -9.47 13.27
CA GLU A 110 17.98 -8.01 13.13
C GLU A 110 16.83 -7.64 12.17
N LEU A 111 16.72 -8.35 11.05
CA LEU A 111 15.62 -8.21 10.09
C LEU A 111 14.26 -8.52 10.73
N GLN A 112 14.17 -9.61 11.50
CA GLN A 112 12.95 -9.94 12.23
C GLN A 112 12.62 -8.92 13.33
N ALA A 113 13.63 -8.38 14.01
CA ALA A 113 13.43 -7.31 14.99
C ALA A 113 12.90 -6.03 14.32
N HIS A 114 13.39 -5.72 13.11
CA HIS A 114 12.87 -4.62 12.31
C HIS A 114 11.42 -4.85 11.88
N VAL A 115 11.08 -6.06 11.42
CA VAL A 115 9.68 -6.47 11.13
C VAL A 115 8.78 -6.23 12.36
N ASN A 116 9.22 -6.66 13.55
CA ASN A 116 8.44 -6.49 14.77
C ASN A 116 8.27 -5.03 15.23
N ALA A 117 9.17 -4.14 14.82
CA ALA A 117 9.16 -2.72 15.19
C ALA A 117 8.53 -1.81 14.11
N SER A 118 8.30 -2.34 12.92
CA SER A 118 7.78 -1.62 11.75
C SER A 118 6.38 -2.11 11.36
N SER A 119 5.87 -1.62 10.23
CA SER A 119 4.67 -2.15 9.59
C SER A 119 4.95 -3.30 8.62
N ALA A 120 6.20 -3.75 8.52
CA ALA A 120 6.59 -4.84 7.62
C ALA A 120 6.04 -6.19 8.08
N ASP A 121 5.71 -7.04 7.12
CA ASP A 121 5.39 -8.45 7.34
C ASP A 121 6.62 -9.34 7.13
N TYR A 122 7.51 -8.92 6.24
CA TYR A 122 8.80 -9.57 6.03
C TYR A 122 9.84 -8.59 5.49
N THR A 123 11.10 -8.93 5.72
CA THR A 123 12.26 -8.24 5.15
C THR A 123 13.34 -9.24 4.79
N TYR A 124 14.11 -8.94 3.75
CA TYR A 124 15.26 -9.74 3.35
C TYR A 124 16.33 -8.89 2.64
N ILE A 125 17.54 -9.44 2.55
CA ILE A 125 18.68 -8.86 1.84
C ILE A 125 19.08 -9.82 0.73
N THR A 126 19.36 -9.30 -0.47
CA THR A 126 19.81 -10.09 -1.61
C THR A 126 21.17 -9.60 -2.13
N SER A 127 21.92 -10.50 -2.77
CA SER A 127 23.06 -10.11 -3.60
C SER A 127 22.61 -9.30 -4.82
N THR A 128 23.56 -8.70 -5.54
CA THR A 128 23.28 -7.98 -6.80
C THR A 128 22.63 -8.90 -7.86
N TRP A 129 22.87 -10.20 -7.76
CA TRP A 129 22.27 -11.22 -8.62
C TRP A 129 20.94 -11.78 -8.10
N GLY A 130 20.44 -11.36 -6.94
CA GLY A 130 19.14 -11.79 -6.42
C GLY A 130 19.16 -13.06 -5.55
N THR A 131 20.33 -13.50 -5.10
CA THR A 131 20.43 -14.60 -4.12
C THR A 131 20.16 -14.05 -2.72
N VAL A 132 19.25 -14.65 -1.95
CA VAL A 132 18.91 -14.19 -0.59
C VAL A 132 20.08 -14.45 0.38
N LEU A 133 20.58 -13.38 1.00
CA LEU A 133 21.71 -13.39 1.93
C LEU A 133 21.27 -13.51 3.40
N ALA A 134 20.08 -12.98 3.72
CA ALA A 134 19.45 -13.02 5.04
C ALA A 134 17.96 -12.72 4.90
N ASP A 135 17.13 -13.36 5.71
CA ASP A 135 15.66 -13.22 5.66
C ASP A 135 15.07 -13.27 7.07
N SER A 136 14.16 -12.35 7.38
CA SER A 136 13.40 -12.35 8.64
C SER A 136 12.68 -13.67 8.93
N GLY A 137 12.07 -14.30 7.93
CA GLY A 137 11.31 -15.55 8.04
C GLY A 137 12.16 -16.76 8.42
N TYR A 138 13.47 -16.74 8.13
CA TYR A 138 14.41 -17.78 8.55
C TYR A 138 14.40 -17.96 10.08
N VAL A 139 14.15 -16.90 10.86
CA VAL A 139 14.17 -16.94 12.32
C VAL A 139 13.11 -17.89 12.90
N LYS A 140 11.98 -18.04 12.21
CA LYS A 140 10.83 -18.82 12.71
C LYS A 140 11.03 -20.33 12.54
N ASP A 141 11.43 -20.74 11.35
CA ASP A 141 11.45 -22.16 10.96
C ASP A 141 12.89 -22.72 10.90
N LYS A 142 13.90 -21.85 10.85
CA LYS A 142 15.34 -22.18 10.69
C LYS A 142 15.62 -23.04 9.46
N ASP A 143 14.80 -22.89 8.42
CA ASP A 143 14.93 -23.61 7.16
C ASP A 143 15.80 -22.81 6.19
N PHE A 144 17.05 -23.23 6.03
CA PHE A 144 18.00 -22.54 5.16
C PHE A 144 17.53 -22.58 3.70
N ASP A 145 17.21 -23.75 3.16
CA ASP A 145 16.91 -23.95 1.74
C ASP A 145 15.65 -23.20 1.29
N LYS A 146 14.75 -22.90 2.23
CA LYS A 146 13.53 -22.14 1.98
C LYS A 146 13.73 -20.62 1.95
N TYR A 147 14.69 -20.09 2.72
CA TYR A 147 14.79 -18.66 2.99
C TYR A 147 16.13 -18.04 2.57
N ILE A 148 17.21 -18.80 2.58
CA ILE A 148 18.59 -18.32 2.37
C ILE A 148 19.18 -19.05 1.17
N GLY A 149 19.99 -18.36 0.37
CA GLY A 149 20.58 -18.93 -0.85
C GLY A 149 19.58 -19.10 -2.00
N VAL A 150 18.31 -18.78 -1.78
CA VAL A 150 17.25 -18.82 -2.80
C VAL A 150 17.50 -17.75 -3.85
N LYS A 151 17.37 -18.11 -5.12
CA LYS A 151 17.48 -17.18 -6.25
C LYS A 151 16.14 -16.56 -6.59
N LEU A 152 16.06 -15.23 -6.49
CA LEU A 152 14.88 -14.46 -6.85
C LEU A 152 14.98 -13.88 -8.26
N THR A 153 13.84 -13.57 -8.85
CA THR A 153 13.75 -12.83 -10.11
C THR A 153 14.02 -11.33 -9.87
N GLU A 154 14.54 -10.61 -10.86
CA GLU A 154 14.83 -9.16 -10.71
C GLU A 154 13.62 -8.33 -10.27
N LYS A 155 12.40 -8.77 -10.59
CA LYS A 155 11.18 -8.10 -10.15
C LYS A 155 11.02 -8.14 -8.63
N GLU A 156 11.43 -9.21 -7.98
CA GLU A 156 11.24 -9.41 -6.54
C GLU A 156 12.21 -8.58 -5.70
N TYR A 157 13.39 -8.20 -6.22
CA TYR A 157 14.41 -7.53 -5.39
C TYR A 157 15.01 -6.24 -5.95
N LYS A 158 14.87 -5.95 -7.24
CA LYS A 158 15.59 -4.85 -7.91
C LYS A 158 14.65 -3.89 -8.64
N VAL A 159 13.65 -4.40 -9.34
CA VAL A 159 12.80 -3.63 -10.27
C VAL A 159 11.35 -3.49 -9.77
N ALA A 160 11.03 -3.90 -8.53
CA ALA A 160 9.72 -3.66 -7.95
C ALA A 160 9.38 -2.16 -7.93
N THR A 161 8.19 -1.81 -8.37
CA THR A 161 7.63 -0.47 -8.25
C THR A 161 6.62 -0.44 -7.12
N ALA A 162 6.30 0.74 -6.59
CA ALA A 162 5.23 0.88 -5.59
C ALA A 162 3.84 0.45 -6.10
N ALA A 163 3.68 0.25 -7.41
CA ALA A 163 2.47 -0.28 -8.03
C ALA A 163 2.47 -1.81 -8.16
N ASP A 164 3.62 -2.47 -7.97
CA ASP A 164 3.74 -3.91 -8.09
C ASP A 164 3.26 -4.58 -6.80
N VAL A 165 2.18 -5.35 -6.94
CA VAL A 165 1.63 -6.18 -5.87
C VAL A 165 2.13 -7.61 -6.07
N PHE A 166 2.91 -8.11 -5.12
CA PHE A 166 3.46 -9.46 -5.17
C PHE A 166 2.56 -10.43 -4.42
N GLN A 167 2.27 -11.57 -5.04
CA GLN A 167 1.52 -12.64 -4.39
C GLN A 167 2.46 -13.70 -3.84
N TYR A 168 2.51 -13.80 -2.51
CA TYR A 168 3.27 -14.85 -1.80
C TYR A 168 2.36 -15.59 -0.79
N ASN A 169 1.10 -15.83 -1.17
CA ASN A 169 -0.09 -16.24 -0.39
C ASN A 169 -1.01 -15.08 0.02
N ASN A 170 -0.45 -13.90 0.32
CA ASN A 170 -1.19 -12.62 0.43
C ASN A 170 -0.70 -11.65 -0.65
N ASN A 171 -1.42 -10.54 -0.81
CA ASN A 171 -1.02 -9.43 -1.68
C ASN A 171 -0.11 -8.50 -0.88
N TYR A 172 1.16 -8.37 -1.28
CA TYR A 172 2.13 -7.52 -0.62
C TYR A 172 2.49 -6.33 -1.50
N ILE A 173 2.63 -5.16 -0.87
CA ILE A 173 3.35 -4.02 -1.45
C ILE A 173 4.80 -4.17 -1.04
N GLN A 174 5.69 -4.25 -2.03
CA GLN A 174 7.13 -4.31 -1.78
C GLN A 174 7.78 -2.95 -2.02
N GLN A 175 8.78 -2.65 -1.19
CA GLN A 175 9.72 -1.57 -1.42
C GLN A 175 11.14 -2.11 -1.23
N GLN A 176 12.04 -1.62 -2.07
CA GLN A 176 13.43 -2.03 -2.06
C GLN A 176 14.35 -0.83 -2.19
N ALA A 177 15.55 -0.95 -1.62
CA ALA A 177 16.61 0.01 -1.81
C ALA A 177 17.96 -0.69 -1.99
N PRO A 178 18.83 -0.16 -2.87
CA PRO A 178 20.19 -0.65 -2.99
C PRO A 178 20.99 -0.37 -1.72
N VAL A 179 21.83 -1.33 -1.35
CA VAL A 179 22.84 -1.18 -0.30
C VAL A 179 24.16 -0.83 -0.95
N TYR A 180 24.77 0.28 -0.52
CA TYR A 180 26.03 0.79 -1.08
C TYR A 180 27.22 0.49 -0.17
N ASN A 181 28.38 0.24 -0.78
CA ASN A 181 29.64 -0.02 -0.06
C ASN A 181 30.38 1.25 0.43
N GLY A 182 29.75 2.42 0.31
CA GLY A 182 30.35 3.72 0.65
C GLY A 182 31.21 4.35 -0.45
N ARG A 183 31.37 3.69 -1.61
CA ARG A 183 31.98 4.23 -2.84
C ARG A 183 30.98 4.31 -4.00
N ASP A 184 29.71 4.43 -3.69
CA ASP A 184 28.58 4.44 -4.64
C ASP A 184 28.43 3.17 -5.50
N GLU A 185 29.08 2.06 -5.13
CA GLU A 185 28.86 0.75 -5.74
C GLU A 185 27.76 0.00 -5.00
N ILE A 186 26.78 -0.52 -5.76
CA ILE A 186 25.69 -1.36 -5.24
C ILE A 186 26.24 -2.75 -4.97
N ILE A 187 26.12 -3.20 -3.73
CA ILE A 187 26.64 -4.50 -3.28
C ILE A 187 25.53 -5.49 -2.89
N ALA A 188 24.31 -4.99 -2.66
CA ALA A 188 23.14 -5.79 -2.32
C ALA A 188 21.86 -4.97 -2.53
N TYR A 189 20.71 -5.62 -2.38
CA TYR A 189 19.42 -4.95 -2.25
C TYR A 189 18.74 -5.39 -0.96
N TYR A 190 18.20 -4.42 -0.24
CA TYR A 190 17.31 -4.66 0.89
C TYR A 190 15.86 -4.54 0.42
N VAL A 191 15.02 -5.49 0.82
CA VAL A 191 13.61 -5.54 0.43
C VAL A 191 12.75 -5.67 1.67
N MET A 192 11.61 -4.98 1.64
CA MET A 192 10.59 -4.98 2.68
C MET A 192 9.22 -5.15 2.05
N GLY A 193 8.41 -6.05 2.60
CA GLY A 193 7.03 -6.28 2.18
C GLY A 193 6.04 -5.94 3.28
N VAL A 194 4.93 -5.32 2.90
CA VAL A 194 3.78 -5.03 3.78
C VAL A 194 2.52 -5.59 3.17
N ASP A 195 1.72 -6.30 3.96
CA ASP A 195 0.44 -6.86 3.56
C ASP A 195 -0.55 -5.73 3.21
N LEU A 196 -1.14 -5.82 2.02
CA LEU A 196 -2.11 -4.87 1.51
C LEU A 196 -3.38 -4.82 2.39
N ALA A 197 -3.66 -5.88 3.16
CA ALA A 197 -4.73 -5.92 4.15
C ALA A 197 -4.52 -4.92 5.31
N TYR A 198 -3.28 -4.50 5.59
CA TYR A 198 -2.99 -3.44 6.56
C TYR A 198 -3.65 -2.12 6.13
N TYR A 199 -3.68 -1.85 4.82
CA TYR A 199 -4.25 -0.63 4.24
C TYR A 199 -5.77 -0.68 4.06
N GLY A 200 -6.37 -1.87 4.02
CA GLY A 200 -7.83 -2.04 3.94
C GLY A 200 -8.57 -1.74 5.25
N LYS A 201 -7.85 -1.48 6.35
CA LYS A 201 -8.38 -1.17 7.68
C LYS A 201 -8.30 0.32 8.05
N MET A 202 -7.64 1.15 7.24
CA MET A 202 -7.62 2.62 7.35
C MET A 202 -8.78 3.23 6.58
#